data_AF-A0A935Z0C9-F1
#
_entry.id   AF-A0A935Z0C9-F1
#
_cell.length_a   1.000
_cell.length_b   1.000
_cell.length_c   1.000
_cell.angle_alpha   90.00
_cell.angle_beta   90.00
_cell.angle_gamma   90.00
#
_symmetry.space_group_name_H-M   'P 1'
#
loop_
_entity.id
_entity.type
_entity.pdbx_description
1 polymer ?
#
loop_
_entity_poly.entity_id
_entity_poly.type
_entity_poly.pdbx_seq_one_letter_code
_entity_poly.pdbx_strand_id
1 'polypeptide(L)'
;MSPRIVRALSSCLPVVVVAAVGTWACGGGGGLVEAPVLPSGAKFAVLPIGEDAGDAGAPARRPGTGPLREGQVFRGTSYCRTGPVAIVLRITELDDDEVHATAEVTQSRGGARGIYQLSGAYTQASGHLKLDAGDWVDESDELEAADIEGTVTASGFQARFAMAGCGSVTFRSEGAP
;
A
#
# COMPACT_ATOMS: atom_id res chain seq x y z
N MET A 1 40.13 34.57 -12.21
CA MET A 1 38.85 35.23 -12.52
C MET A 1 37.98 34.20 -13.24
N SER A 2 36.98 33.65 -12.56
CA SER A 2 36.08 32.61 -13.10
C SER A 2 34.65 33.13 -13.07
N PRO A 3 33.86 33.00 -14.16
CA PRO A 3 32.48 33.47 -14.16
C PRO A 3 31.56 32.47 -13.45
N ARG A 4 30.70 32.98 -12.57
CA ARG A 4 29.59 32.25 -11.96
C ARG A 4 28.40 32.30 -12.92
N ILE A 5 27.89 31.13 -13.33
CA ILE A 5 26.64 30.99 -14.08
C ILE A 5 25.51 30.85 -13.05
N VAL A 6 24.61 31.83 -13.03
CA VAL A 6 23.36 31.77 -12.25
C VAL A 6 22.26 31.33 -13.21
N ARG A 7 21.71 30.13 -13.00
CA ARG A 7 20.51 29.66 -13.70
C ARG A 7 19.28 30.09 -12.89
N ALA A 8 18.48 30.99 -13.46
CA ALA A 8 17.13 31.31 -12.99
C ALA A 8 16.17 30.18 -13.44
N LEU A 9 15.51 29.52 -12.49
CA LEU A 9 14.38 28.63 -12.77
C LEU A 9 13.10 29.46 -12.67
N SER A 10 12.60 29.84 -13.85
CA SER A 10 11.24 30.33 -14.05
C SER A 10 10.34 29.10 -14.21
N SER A 11 9.37 28.92 -13.32
CA SER A 11 8.30 27.94 -13.48
C SER A 11 7.02 28.51 -12.88
N CYS A 12 6.34 29.30 -13.70
CA CYS A 12 4.94 29.66 -13.50
C CYS A 12 4.09 28.47 -13.97
N LEU A 13 3.66 27.63 -13.04
CA LEU A 13 2.52 26.72 -13.24
C LEU A 13 1.27 27.43 -12.70
N PRO A 14 0.19 27.58 -13.50
CA PRO A 14 -1.09 28.04 -12.98
C PRO A 14 -1.73 26.91 -12.19
N VAL A 15 -1.82 27.10 -10.87
CA VAL A 15 -2.71 26.33 -10.00
C VAL A 15 -4.14 26.75 -10.35
N VAL A 16 -4.88 25.87 -11.04
CA VAL A 16 -6.32 26.00 -11.20
C VAL A 16 -6.96 25.55 -9.88
N VAL A 17 -7.22 26.51 -8.99
CA VAL A 17 -8.06 26.29 -7.82
C VAL A 17 -9.51 26.30 -8.28
N VAL A 18 -10.14 25.12 -8.34
CA VAL A 18 -11.58 25.00 -8.49
C VAL A 18 -12.20 25.41 -7.15
N ALA A 19 -12.73 26.63 -7.10
CA ALA A 19 -13.54 27.12 -6.00
C ALA A 19 -14.90 26.41 -6.00
N ALA A 20 -15.05 25.40 -5.13
CA ALA A 20 -16.37 24.92 -4.75
C ALA A 20 -16.98 25.92 -3.76
N VAL A 21 -17.88 26.76 -4.26
CA VAL A 21 -18.74 27.65 -3.48
C VAL A 21 -19.77 26.78 -2.75
N GLY A 22 -19.42 26.33 -1.54
CA GLY A 22 -20.34 25.73 -0.58
C GLY A 22 -20.91 26.84 0.31
N THR A 23 -22.13 27.26 0.01
CA THR A 23 -22.87 28.27 0.78
C THR A 23 -23.40 27.72 2.10
N TRP A 24 -23.07 28.45 3.18
CA TRP A 24 -23.92 28.77 4.36
C TRP A 24 -24.43 27.62 5.25
N ALA A 25 -23.98 27.62 6.52
CA ALA A 25 -24.85 27.93 7.67
C ALA A 25 -24.05 27.99 8.98
N CYS A 26 -23.85 29.21 9.50
CA CYS A 26 -23.67 29.41 10.94
C CYS A 26 -25.06 29.32 11.57
N GLY A 27 -25.25 28.35 12.47
CA GLY A 27 -26.50 28.15 13.21
C GLY A 27 -26.20 27.59 14.58
N GLY A 28 -25.81 28.48 15.49
CA GLY A 28 -25.81 28.20 16.92
C GLY A 28 -27.25 28.00 17.40
N GLY A 29 -27.50 26.89 18.07
CA GLY A 29 -28.78 26.57 18.69
C GLY A 29 -28.52 25.60 19.84
N GLY A 30 -28.29 26.14 21.03
CA GLY A 30 -28.31 25.38 22.26
C GLY A 30 -29.73 24.89 22.52
N GLY A 31 -30.04 23.68 22.06
CA GLY A 31 -31.22 22.95 22.47
C GLY A 31 -30.92 22.18 23.74
N LEU A 32 -31.40 22.67 24.88
CA LEU A 32 -31.64 21.84 26.05
C LEU A 32 -32.63 20.74 25.65
N VAL A 33 -32.11 19.54 25.42
CA VAL A 33 -32.95 18.35 25.28
C VAL A 33 -33.48 18.00 26.67
N GLU A 34 -34.78 18.22 26.83
CA GLU A 34 -35.56 17.74 27.97
C GLU A 34 -35.44 16.21 28.01
N ALA A 35 -34.76 15.67 29.01
CA ALA A 35 -34.65 14.24 29.22
C ALA A 35 -36.03 13.69 29.61
N PRO A 36 -36.58 12.67 28.92
CA PRO A 36 -37.82 12.05 29.35
C PRO A 36 -37.63 11.37 30.70
N VAL A 37 -38.39 11.83 31.70
CA VAL A 37 -38.50 11.18 33.01
C VAL A 37 -39.19 9.83 32.81
N LEU A 38 -38.41 8.74 32.89
CA LEU A 38 -38.95 7.39 32.87
C LEU A 38 -39.71 7.11 34.18
N PRO A 39 -40.98 6.66 34.11
CA PRO A 39 -41.72 6.26 35.31
C PRO A 39 -41.07 5.02 35.94
N SER A 40 -40.68 5.14 37.21
CA SER A 40 -40.22 4.03 38.04
C SER A 40 -41.37 3.07 38.32
N GLY A 41 -41.59 2.11 37.42
CA GLY A 41 -42.64 1.10 37.61
C GLY A 41 -42.80 0.04 36.52
N ALA A 42 -41.94 0.03 35.49
CA ALA A 42 -41.99 -1.02 34.49
C ALA A 42 -41.39 -2.32 35.05
N LYS A 43 -42.24 -3.33 35.24
CA LYS A 43 -41.81 -4.71 35.48
C LYS A 43 -41.06 -5.17 34.24
N PHE A 44 -39.77 -5.46 34.39
CA PHE A 44 -38.95 -6.06 33.35
C PHE A 44 -39.49 -7.47 33.06
N ALA A 45 -40.20 -7.62 31.95
CA ALA A 45 -40.26 -8.91 31.30
C ALA A 45 -38.88 -9.15 30.68
N VAL A 46 -38.14 -10.11 31.22
CA VAL A 46 -36.93 -10.64 30.59
C VAL A 46 -37.40 -11.35 29.32
N LEU A 47 -37.39 -10.63 28.20
CA LEU A 47 -37.40 -11.24 26.89
C LEU A 47 -36.00 -11.84 26.69
N PRO A 48 -35.88 -13.07 26.14
CA PRO A 48 -34.58 -13.55 25.70
C PRO A 48 -34.03 -12.53 24.71
N ILE A 49 -32.84 -12.03 25.02
CA ILE A 49 -32.02 -11.21 24.14
C ILE A 49 -31.80 -12.03 22.88
N GLY A 50 -32.61 -11.75 21.87
CA GLY A 50 -32.39 -12.24 20.51
C GLY A 50 -31.08 -11.65 20.00
N GLU A 51 -30.36 -12.50 19.29
CA GLU A 51 -29.07 -12.26 18.64
C GLU A 51 -28.72 -10.78 18.41
N ASP A 52 -27.54 -10.41 18.91
CA ASP A 52 -26.79 -9.20 18.56
C ASP A 52 -26.87 -8.91 17.06
N ALA A 53 -27.80 -8.03 16.71
CA ALA A 53 -27.79 -7.26 15.47
C ALA A 53 -26.63 -6.27 15.57
N GLY A 54 -25.44 -6.66 15.10
CA GLY A 54 -24.29 -5.79 15.27
C GLY A 54 -22.97 -6.23 14.62
N ASP A 55 -22.99 -7.06 13.59
CA ASP A 55 -21.84 -7.13 12.68
C ASP A 55 -22.37 -6.94 11.26
N ALA A 56 -22.36 -5.68 10.82
CA ALA A 56 -22.59 -5.34 9.44
C ALA A 56 -21.43 -5.97 8.66
N GLY A 57 -21.64 -7.22 8.25
CA GLY A 57 -20.64 -8.06 7.61
C GLY A 57 -19.94 -7.24 6.54
N ALA A 58 -18.66 -6.97 6.77
CA ALA A 58 -17.79 -6.40 5.76
C ALA A 58 -18.02 -7.22 4.47
N PRO A 59 -18.23 -6.56 3.31
CA PRO A 59 -18.48 -7.27 2.07
C PRO A 59 -17.40 -8.33 1.90
N ALA A 60 -17.80 -9.59 1.76
CA ALA A 60 -16.86 -10.69 1.59
C ALA A 60 -15.97 -10.37 0.39
N ARG A 61 -14.67 -10.16 0.66
CA ARG A 61 -13.65 -9.91 -0.38
C ARG A 61 -13.80 -10.99 -1.44
N ARG A 62 -14.05 -10.57 -2.70
CA ARG A 62 -14.12 -11.53 -3.80
C ARG A 62 -12.70 -12.05 -4.04
N PRO A 63 -12.49 -13.38 -4.03
CA PRO A 63 -11.20 -13.94 -4.42
C PRO A 63 -10.87 -13.50 -5.85
N GLY A 64 -9.80 -12.73 -6.00
CA GLY A 64 -9.30 -12.35 -7.32
C GLY A 64 -8.93 -13.62 -8.09
N THR A 65 -9.51 -13.82 -9.28
CA THR A 65 -9.16 -14.93 -10.18
C THR A 65 -7.87 -14.68 -10.96
N GLY A 66 -7.13 -13.63 -10.61
CA GLY A 66 -5.88 -13.23 -11.25
C GLY A 66 -4.68 -14.10 -10.86
N PRO A 67 -3.54 -13.92 -11.56
CA PRO A 67 -2.28 -14.58 -11.23
C PRO A 67 -1.63 -14.05 -9.94
N LEU A 68 -2.02 -12.85 -9.49
CA LEU A 68 -1.60 -12.27 -8.21
C LEU A 68 -2.56 -12.69 -7.09
N ARG A 69 -2.04 -13.10 -5.94
CA ARG A 69 -2.84 -13.52 -4.77
C ARG A 69 -2.27 -12.95 -3.49
N GLU A 70 -3.15 -12.70 -2.52
CA GLU A 70 -2.73 -12.46 -1.14
C GLU A 70 -1.91 -13.64 -0.62
N GLY A 71 -0.87 -13.36 0.17
CA GLY A 71 0.05 -14.36 0.71
C GLY A 71 1.08 -14.91 -0.29
N GLN A 72 0.98 -14.55 -1.58
CA GLN A 72 1.91 -15.02 -2.60
C GLN A 72 3.34 -14.52 -2.35
N VAL A 73 4.30 -15.40 -2.58
CA VAL A 73 5.73 -15.11 -2.40
C VAL A 73 6.46 -15.19 -3.73
N PHE A 74 7.26 -14.18 -4.01
CA PHE A 74 8.10 -14.06 -5.18
C PHE A 74 9.56 -14.00 -4.75
N ARG A 75 10.39 -14.91 -5.28
CA ARG A 75 11.84 -14.91 -5.01
C ARG A 75 12.63 -14.65 -6.27
N GLY A 76 13.59 -13.75 -6.17
CA GLY A 76 14.42 -13.34 -7.29
C GLY A 76 15.80 -12.88 -6.85
N THR A 77 16.65 -12.64 -7.83
CA THR A 77 17.95 -12.00 -7.62
C THR A 77 18.11 -10.94 -8.67
N SER A 78 18.35 -9.71 -8.23
CA SER A 78 18.71 -8.60 -9.09
C SER A 78 20.22 -8.40 -9.08
N TYR A 79 20.77 -7.90 -10.18
CA TYR A 79 22.18 -7.54 -10.28
C TYR A 79 22.30 -6.02 -10.28
N CYS A 80 22.85 -5.48 -9.20
CA CYS A 80 23.14 -4.06 -9.04
C CYS A 80 24.63 -3.80 -9.21
N ARG A 81 25.02 -2.53 -9.39
CA ARG A 81 26.44 -2.13 -9.48
C ARG A 81 27.28 -2.57 -8.27
N THR A 82 26.68 -2.64 -7.09
CA THR A 82 27.34 -3.08 -5.84
C THR A 82 27.50 -4.61 -5.75
N GLY A 83 26.65 -5.37 -6.46
CA GLY A 83 26.66 -6.82 -6.47
C GLY A 83 25.24 -7.41 -6.65
N PRO A 84 25.12 -8.75 -6.55
CA PRO A 84 23.82 -9.41 -6.55
C PRO A 84 23.07 -9.16 -5.25
N VAL A 85 21.78 -8.89 -5.39
CA VAL A 85 20.82 -8.67 -4.30
C VAL A 85 19.72 -9.71 -4.41
N ALA A 86 19.62 -10.58 -3.41
CA ALA A 86 18.53 -11.55 -3.28
C ALA A 86 17.31 -10.87 -2.68
N ILE A 87 16.12 -11.17 -3.21
CA ILE A 87 14.91 -10.44 -2.87
C ILE A 87 13.76 -11.41 -2.72
N VAL A 88 13.02 -11.25 -1.62
CA VAL A 88 11.81 -11.99 -1.31
C VAL A 88 10.69 -10.98 -1.15
N LEU A 89 9.81 -10.94 -2.14
CA LEU A 89 8.62 -10.10 -2.14
C LEU A 89 7.43 -10.95 -1.68
N ARG A 90 6.71 -10.50 -0.66
CA ARG A 90 5.50 -11.15 -0.14
C ARG A 90 4.33 -10.19 -0.26
N ILE A 91 3.28 -10.60 -0.96
CA ILE A 91 2.02 -9.87 -1.00
C ILE A 91 1.30 -10.10 0.33
N THR A 92 1.13 -9.05 1.12
CA THR A 92 0.50 -9.13 2.44
C THR A 92 -0.99 -8.87 2.37
N GLU A 93 -1.43 -8.02 1.45
CA GLU A 93 -2.84 -7.68 1.26
C GLU A 93 -3.09 -7.34 -0.22
N LEU A 94 -4.26 -7.72 -0.71
CA LEU A 94 -4.73 -7.47 -2.08
C LEU A 94 -6.22 -7.12 -2.04
N ASP A 95 -6.54 -5.86 -2.29
CA ASP A 95 -7.88 -5.30 -2.24
C ASP A 95 -8.24 -4.66 -3.57
N ASP A 96 -9.09 -5.31 -4.36
CA ASP A 96 -9.44 -4.90 -5.72
C ASP A 96 -8.18 -4.71 -6.61
N ASP A 97 -7.71 -3.47 -6.76
CA ASP A 97 -6.49 -3.09 -7.46
C ASP A 97 -5.37 -2.60 -6.52
N GLU A 98 -5.62 -2.40 -5.24
CA GLU A 98 -4.61 -2.01 -4.25
C GLU A 98 -3.82 -3.23 -3.74
N VAL A 99 -2.51 -3.05 -3.63
CA VAL A 99 -1.58 -4.10 -3.19
C VAL A 99 -0.70 -3.57 -2.08
N HIS A 100 -0.64 -4.30 -0.96
CA HIS A 100 0.40 -4.13 0.05
C HIS A 100 1.33 -5.35 0.05
N ALA A 101 2.61 -5.08 0.24
CA ALA A 101 3.63 -6.10 0.26
C ALA A 101 4.78 -5.75 1.20
N THR A 102 5.60 -6.74 1.50
CA THR A 102 6.91 -6.56 2.14
C THR A 102 7.99 -7.09 1.24
N ALA A 103 9.10 -6.35 1.12
CA ALA A 103 10.31 -6.83 0.48
C ALA A 103 11.40 -7.07 1.53
N GLU A 104 11.87 -8.31 1.58
CA GLU A 104 13.12 -8.64 2.26
C GLU A 104 14.26 -8.67 1.22
N VAL A 105 15.32 -7.93 1.50
CA VAL A 105 16.48 -7.78 0.62
C VAL A 105 17.74 -8.27 1.33
N THR A 106 18.62 -8.95 0.59
CA THR A 106 19.92 -9.41 1.10
C THR A 106 20.99 -9.17 0.05
N GLN A 107 21.95 -8.31 0.36
CA GLN A 107 23.12 -8.07 -0.50
C GLN A 107 24.14 -9.18 -0.24
N SER A 108 24.50 -9.93 -1.29
CA SER A 108 25.45 -11.06 -1.14
C SER A 108 26.86 -10.57 -0.77
N ARG A 109 27.20 -9.36 -1.21
CA ARG A 109 28.43 -8.66 -0.85
C ARG A 109 28.14 -7.83 0.40
N GLY A 110 29.00 -7.88 1.42
CA GLY A 110 28.79 -7.15 2.68
C GLY A 110 27.83 -7.85 3.65
N GLY A 111 26.83 -8.57 3.14
CA GLY A 111 25.87 -9.31 3.98
C GLY A 111 24.76 -8.43 4.56
N ALA A 112 24.65 -7.19 4.10
CA ALA A 112 23.58 -6.27 4.47
C ALA A 112 22.20 -6.89 4.16
N ARG A 113 21.27 -6.73 5.11
CA ARG A 113 19.89 -7.23 5.03
C ARG A 113 18.96 -6.16 5.54
N GLY A 114 17.78 -6.07 4.95
CA GLY A 114 16.72 -5.21 5.45
C GLY A 114 15.35 -5.66 4.95
N ILE A 115 14.31 -5.12 5.59
CA ILE A 115 12.91 -5.38 5.26
C ILE A 115 12.18 -4.05 5.19
N TYR A 116 11.48 -3.79 4.10
CA TYR A 116 10.67 -2.58 3.94
C TYR A 116 9.29 -2.89 3.37
N GLN A 117 8.36 -1.96 3.61
CA GLN A 117 7.00 -2.03 3.13
C GLN A 117 6.89 -1.50 1.70
N LEU A 118 5.90 -2.02 0.97
CA LEU A 118 5.57 -1.66 -0.39
C LEU A 118 4.07 -1.49 -0.49
N SER A 119 3.62 -0.47 -1.22
CA SER A 119 2.21 -0.25 -1.53
C SER A 119 2.06 0.20 -2.98
N GLY A 120 0.99 -0.20 -3.64
CA GLY A 120 0.71 0.32 -4.98
C GLY A 120 -0.47 -0.37 -5.64
N ALA A 121 -0.41 -0.52 -6.96
CA ALA A 121 -1.55 -0.91 -7.76
C ALA A 121 -1.26 -2.11 -8.67
N TYR A 122 -2.27 -2.97 -8.83
CA TYR A 122 -2.29 -4.11 -9.72
C TYR A 122 -3.42 -4.02 -10.74
N THR A 123 -3.06 -3.99 -12.02
CA THR A 123 -4.02 -4.02 -13.11
C THR A 123 -4.21 -5.45 -13.60
N GLN A 124 -5.30 -6.10 -13.20
CA GLN A 124 -5.57 -7.50 -13.54
C GLN A 124 -5.59 -7.76 -15.06
N ALA A 125 -6.12 -6.83 -15.86
CA ALA A 125 -6.23 -6.98 -17.31
C ALA A 125 -4.88 -7.09 -18.04
N SER A 126 -3.87 -6.36 -17.57
CA SER A 126 -2.52 -6.36 -18.14
C SER A 126 -1.52 -7.19 -17.33
N GLY A 127 -1.90 -7.62 -16.13
CA GLY A 127 -0.98 -8.21 -15.15
C GLY A 127 0.06 -7.21 -14.63
N HIS A 128 -0.10 -5.92 -14.89
CA HIS A 128 0.88 -4.92 -14.47
C HIS A 128 0.80 -4.67 -12.98
N LEU A 129 1.96 -4.69 -12.31
CA LEU A 129 2.09 -4.40 -10.88
C LEU A 129 3.11 -3.28 -10.71
N LYS A 130 2.70 -2.21 -10.02
CA LYS A 130 3.57 -1.12 -9.59
C LYS A 130 3.48 -0.99 -8.08
N LEU A 131 4.62 -1.08 -7.40
CA LEU A 131 4.75 -0.96 -5.96
C LEU A 131 5.76 0.12 -5.65
N ASP A 132 5.34 1.11 -4.88
CA ASP A 132 6.18 2.20 -4.40
C ASP A 132 6.75 1.82 -3.02
N ALA A 133 8.03 2.10 -2.80
CA ALA A 133 8.71 1.82 -1.54
C ALA A 133 8.19 2.74 -0.42
N GLY A 134 7.85 2.12 0.71
CA GLY A 134 7.45 2.80 1.94
C GLY A 134 8.51 2.70 3.02
N ASP A 135 8.04 2.69 4.27
CA ASP A 135 8.89 2.67 5.45
C ASP A 135 9.67 1.35 5.62
N TRP A 136 10.86 1.45 6.22
CA TRP A 136 11.61 0.30 6.68
C TRP A 136 10.94 -0.32 7.91
N VAL A 137 10.84 -1.65 7.90
CA VAL A 137 10.50 -2.47 9.07
C VAL A 137 11.78 -2.85 9.84
N ASP A 138 12.84 -3.17 9.11
CA ASP A 138 14.17 -3.47 9.62
C ASP A 138 15.19 -2.84 8.66
N GLU A 139 15.76 -1.71 9.07
CA GLU A 139 16.64 -0.89 8.24
C GLU A 139 18.10 -1.33 8.35
N SER A 140 18.81 -1.25 7.22
CA SER A 140 20.26 -1.37 7.17
C SER A 140 20.82 -0.15 6.45
N ASP A 141 21.77 0.55 7.08
CA ASP A 141 22.42 1.75 6.55
C ASP A 141 23.11 1.54 5.18
N GLU A 142 23.38 0.28 4.81
CA GLU A 142 24.02 -0.12 3.55
C GLU A 142 23.02 -0.36 2.41
N LEU A 143 21.71 -0.27 2.68
CA LEU A 143 20.64 -0.58 1.74
C LEU A 143 19.75 0.62 1.50
N GLU A 144 19.19 0.68 0.29
CA GLU A 144 18.21 1.69 -0.11
C GLU A 144 16.92 0.95 -0.50
N ALA A 145 15.78 1.47 -0.06
CA ALA A 145 14.49 0.93 -0.46
C ALA A 145 14.21 1.32 -1.91
N ALA A 146 13.55 0.44 -2.66
CA ALA A 146 13.30 0.69 -4.08
C ALA A 146 11.91 0.26 -4.51
N ASP A 147 11.32 1.09 -5.35
CA ASP A 147 10.07 0.79 -6.05
C ASP A 147 10.28 -0.40 -6.98
N ILE A 148 9.21 -1.18 -7.16
CA ILE A 148 9.20 -2.39 -7.98
C ILE A 148 8.07 -2.25 -8.99
N GLU A 149 8.39 -2.42 -10.26
CA GLU A 149 7.41 -2.34 -11.34
C GLU A 149 7.61 -3.50 -12.32
N GLY A 150 6.53 -4.11 -12.78
CA GLY A 150 6.63 -5.22 -13.72
C GLY A 150 5.32 -5.81 -14.17
N THR A 151 5.40 -7.04 -14.66
CA THR A 151 4.25 -7.83 -15.12
C THR A 151 4.23 -9.19 -14.43
N VAL A 152 3.13 -9.46 -13.75
CA VAL A 152 2.81 -10.73 -13.10
C VAL A 152 2.15 -11.65 -14.12
N THR A 153 2.70 -12.86 -14.25
CA THR A 153 2.16 -13.93 -15.09
C THR A 153 1.83 -15.15 -14.23
N ALA A 154 1.17 -16.16 -14.80
CA ALA A 154 0.93 -17.42 -14.10
C ALA A 154 2.23 -18.15 -13.69
N SER A 155 3.37 -17.84 -14.31
CA SER A 155 4.65 -18.49 -14.06
C SER A 155 5.60 -17.69 -13.16
N GLY A 156 5.31 -16.43 -12.86
CA GLY A 156 6.16 -15.60 -12.02
C GLY A 156 5.94 -14.11 -12.22
N PHE A 157 6.94 -13.32 -11.87
CA PHE A 157 6.88 -11.86 -11.92
C PHE A 157 8.15 -11.32 -12.58
N GLN A 158 8.01 -10.68 -13.74
CA GLN A 158 9.11 -10.02 -14.44
C GLN A 158 9.07 -8.54 -14.07
N ALA A 159 10.11 -8.06 -13.39
CA ALA A 159 10.10 -6.73 -12.81
C ALA A 159 11.43 -5.99 -12.98
N ARG A 160 11.40 -4.72 -12.63
CA ARG A 160 12.57 -3.85 -12.50
C ARG A 160 12.49 -3.11 -11.18
N PHE A 161 13.66 -2.80 -10.63
CA PHE A 161 13.78 -1.86 -9.52
C PHE A 161 13.90 -0.45 -10.08
N ALA A 162 13.17 0.50 -9.54
CA ALA A 162 13.34 1.92 -9.86
C ALA A 162 14.56 2.54 -9.13
N MET A 163 15.65 1.78 -8.98
CA MET A 163 16.89 2.23 -8.34
C MET A 163 18.02 2.37 -9.36
N ALA A 164 18.77 3.46 -9.24
CA ALA A 164 19.84 3.78 -10.19
C ALA A 164 20.99 2.76 -10.16
N GLY A 165 21.04 1.89 -11.17
CA GLY A 165 22.13 0.93 -11.36
C GLY A 165 21.82 -0.49 -10.90
N CYS A 166 20.55 -0.81 -10.68
CA CYS A 166 20.05 -2.18 -10.64
C CYS A 166 19.43 -2.56 -11.99
N GLY A 167 19.59 -3.83 -12.37
CA GLY A 167 18.99 -4.39 -13.58
C GLY A 167 17.54 -4.84 -13.38
N SER A 168 17.00 -5.49 -14.41
CA SER A 168 15.75 -6.24 -14.29
C SER A 168 15.93 -7.49 -13.42
N VAL A 169 14.84 -7.95 -12.85
CA VAL A 169 14.75 -9.16 -12.04
C VAL A 169 13.63 -10.04 -12.58
N THR A 170 13.87 -11.34 -12.60
CA THR A 170 12.82 -12.33 -12.81
C THR A 170 12.59 -13.05 -11.50
N PHE A 171 11.42 -12.84 -10.91
CA PHE A 171 10.98 -13.58 -9.75
C PHE A 171 10.28 -14.86 -10.16
N ARG A 172 10.54 -15.92 -9.40
CA ARG A 172 9.75 -17.15 -9.42
C ARG A 172 8.66 -17.04 -8.35
N SER A 173 7.43 -17.36 -8.71
CA SER A 173 6.37 -17.53 -7.72
C SER A 173 6.63 -18.82 -6.97
N GLU A 174 6.67 -18.74 -5.65
CA GLU A 174 6.44 -19.89 -4.79
C GLU A 174 4.94 -19.91 -4.50
N GLY A 175 4.30 -21.08 -4.66
CA GLY A 175 2.85 -21.19 -4.53
C GLY A 175 2.37 -20.61 -3.19
N ALA A 176 1.26 -19.88 -3.22
CA ALA A 176 0.51 -19.61 -2.00
C ALA A 176 0.05 -20.98 -1.43
N PRO A 177 0.19 -21.22 -0.12
CA PRO A 177 -0.33 -22.43 0.52
C PRO A 177 -1.84 -22.60 0.30
#